data_AF-A0A818WSC5-F1
#
_entry.id   AF-A0A818WSC5-F1
#
_cell.length_a   1.000
_cell.length_b   1.000
_cell.length_c   1.000
_cell.angle_alpha   90.00
_cell.angle_beta   90.00
_cell.angle_gamma   90.00
#
_symmetry.space_group_name_H-M   'P 1'
#
loop_
_entity.id
_entity.type
_entity.pdbx_description
1 polymer ?
#
loop_
_entity_poly.entity_id
_entity_poly.type
_entity_poly.pdbx_seq_one_letter_code
_entity_poly.pdbx_strand_id
1 'polypeptide(L)'
;MAVEKSLPPMQNYLRPSEIFSNNVLSTNNNTQTIILQNWDPQTPYMTKIKSSTNSQKAYQIYLNERQFYSKSPSFYFDMASYFLSQTGTSSSSQSSLIGTFNSQHTRITSKIKPTKSNEYEYYGLRILTNVLELEFESPQLYRTVGYKLLELGLFNLAESIFRHILRLRSNEPQSFRDLALLLKESSTNTNHLEEISDLFKKVILGEWDNHFREIELTTLHEYNHFMFSSQQQQLTSIDNRLIRHLPVDLRIVMVWDTDDTDVDLHVIEPTGEECYYGHKNTMIGGTISRDFTEGYGPEEYLIRKAVQGTYTIRAKYFANHQQSLTGATTIMVYIYKYYGQVNQEKEIVTLRLSSNKEMIDIYKIEFNDDNDDKIKQQSLNNNIHSKVTCDGCDMSPIKGDRYKCLFCFDVDFCQSCKSTSRTRNEPNHSYNHPLLCIKDSNEYPTAVYLHNRSKIRHNNILCNSCFMNPIVGIRYKCSCGINLCEKCEFIGLHDQSHRRTKITEAN
;
A
#
# COMPACT_ATOMS: atom_id res chain seq x y z
N MET A 1 -23.41 -49.89 8.81
CA MET A 1 -24.43 -49.00 8.21
C MET A 1 -24.21 -47.60 8.74
N ALA A 2 -23.37 -46.81 8.05
CA ALA A 2 -23.22 -45.37 8.31
C ALA A 2 -24.10 -44.65 7.30
N VAL A 3 -25.04 -43.84 7.80
CA VAL A 3 -25.95 -43.05 6.96
C VAL A 3 -25.23 -41.76 6.58
N GLU A 4 -24.83 -41.65 5.32
CA GLU A 4 -24.53 -40.38 4.67
C GLU A 4 -25.75 -39.46 4.79
N LYS A 5 -25.59 -38.29 5.42
CA LYS A 5 -26.52 -37.18 5.28
C LYS A 5 -25.87 -36.11 4.40
N SER A 6 -26.35 -36.04 3.18
CA SER A 6 -26.06 -35.03 2.18
C SER A 6 -26.35 -33.61 2.71
N LEU A 7 -25.44 -32.69 2.43
CA LEU A 7 -25.65 -31.24 2.58
C LEU A 7 -26.72 -30.77 1.56
N PRO A 8 -27.62 -29.85 1.93
CA PRO A 8 -28.63 -29.32 1.01
C PRO A 8 -27.98 -28.37 -0.02
N PRO A 9 -28.62 -28.19 -1.20
CA PRO A 9 -28.02 -27.47 -2.32
C PRO A 9 -27.90 -25.96 -2.04
N MET A 10 -26.73 -25.40 -2.34
CA MET A 10 -26.50 -23.95 -2.43
C MET A 10 -27.23 -23.38 -3.64
N GLN A 11 -28.43 -22.84 -3.44
CA GLN A 11 -29.04 -21.93 -4.41
C GLN A 11 -29.58 -20.70 -3.68
N ASN A 12 -29.22 -19.53 -4.24
CA ASN A 12 -29.64 -18.17 -3.90
C ASN A 12 -28.79 -17.42 -2.86
N TYR A 13 -27.49 -17.28 -3.14
CA TYR A 13 -26.76 -16.05 -2.81
C TYR A 13 -26.85 -15.09 -4.01
N LEU A 14 -27.41 -13.90 -3.81
CA LEU A 14 -27.32 -12.81 -4.78
C LEU A 14 -25.85 -12.38 -4.89
N ARG A 15 -25.32 -12.32 -6.11
CA ARG A 15 -23.92 -12.02 -6.42
C ARG A 15 -23.62 -10.52 -6.20
N PRO A 16 -22.40 -10.14 -5.78
CA PRO A 16 -21.95 -8.74 -5.69
C PRO A 16 -21.85 -7.95 -7.02
N SER A 17 -22.33 -8.51 -8.13
CA SER A 17 -22.11 -7.99 -9.49
C SER A 17 -22.92 -6.74 -9.86
N GLU A 18 -23.63 -6.11 -8.92
CA GLU A 18 -24.45 -4.92 -9.19
C GLU A 18 -23.88 -3.61 -8.61
N ILE A 19 -22.66 -3.63 -8.03
CA ILE A 19 -22.04 -2.44 -7.41
C ILE A 19 -20.77 -1.97 -8.15
N PHE A 20 -20.18 -2.82 -9.00
CA PHE A 20 -18.99 -2.49 -9.80
C PHE A 20 -19.28 -2.59 -11.29
N SER A 21 -20.10 -1.67 -11.80
CA SER A 21 -20.15 -1.40 -13.23
C SER A 21 -20.10 0.11 -13.43
N ASN A 22 -19.12 0.51 -14.23
CA ASN A 22 -18.76 1.87 -14.61
C ASN A 22 -17.86 2.60 -13.60
N ASN A 23 -16.54 2.52 -13.83
CA ASN A 23 -15.73 3.73 -13.91
C ASN A 23 -14.62 3.53 -14.93
N VAL A 24 -14.90 4.09 -16.11
CA VAL A 24 -13.94 4.44 -17.14
C VAL A 24 -12.94 5.41 -16.54
N LEU A 25 -11.66 5.22 -16.88
CA LEU A 25 -10.54 6.13 -16.64
C LEU A 25 -10.96 7.59 -16.91
N SER A 26 -11.12 8.40 -15.86
CA SER A 26 -11.19 9.85 -16.01
C SER A 26 -9.80 10.42 -15.74
N THR A 27 -9.11 10.80 -16.81
CA THR A 27 -7.94 11.65 -16.78
C THR A 27 -8.33 13.04 -16.30
N ASN A 28 -7.98 13.40 -15.06
CA ASN A 28 -8.04 14.79 -14.62
C ASN A 28 -6.67 15.44 -14.75
N ASN A 29 -6.53 16.26 -15.78
CA ASN A 29 -5.46 17.23 -15.95
C ASN A 29 -5.63 18.33 -14.89
N ASN A 30 -4.87 18.26 -13.80
CA ASN A 30 -4.54 19.43 -12.99
C ASN A 30 -3.05 19.41 -12.72
N THR A 31 -2.34 20.19 -13.53
CA THR A 31 -0.92 20.47 -13.42
C THR A 31 -0.63 21.22 -12.13
N GLN A 32 -0.24 20.51 -11.07
CA GLN A 32 0.61 21.08 -10.03
C GLN A 32 2.05 20.95 -10.51
N THR A 33 2.77 22.07 -10.58
CA THR A 33 4.15 22.11 -11.07
C THR A 33 5.05 21.56 -9.98
N ILE A 34 5.29 20.24 -10.02
CA ILE A 34 6.19 19.53 -9.11
C ILE A 34 7.63 19.92 -9.45
N ILE A 35 8.35 20.51 -8.49
CA ILE A 35 9.80 20.67 -8.59
C ILE A 35 10.41 19.34 -8.13
N LEU A 36 10.55 18.39 -9.04
CA LEU A 36 11.49 17.29 -8.85
C LEU A 36 12.90 17.90 -8.83
N GLN A 37 13.58 17.88 -7.69
CA GLN A 37 15.04 18.04 -7.73
C GLN A 37 15.62 16.77 -8.34
N ASN A 38 15.69 16.74 -9.67
CA ASN A 38 16.40 15.68 -10.38
C ASN A 38 17.86 15.69 -9.90
N TRP A 39 18.33 14.57 -9.40
CA TRP A 39 19.74 14.35 -9.07
C TRP A 39 20.60 14.78 -10.26
N ASP A 40 21.41 15.82 -10.06
CA ASP A 40 22.26 16.40 -11.09
C ASP A 40 23.72 16.45 -10.62
N PRO A 41 24.51 15.39 -10.88
CA PRO A 41 25.90 15.37 -10.49
C PRO A 41 26.67 16.41 -11.31
N GLN A 42 27.36 17.32 -10.61
CA GLN A 42 28.25 18.33 -11.20
C GLN A 42 29.58 17.73 -11.67
N THR A 43 29.52 16.61 -12.39
CA THR A 43 30.69 15.86 -12.86
C THR A 43 31.15 16.36 -14.23
N PRO A 44 32.45 16.22 -14.56
CA PRO A 44 33.00 16.68 -15.84
C PRO A 44 32.35 16.03 -17.06
N TYR A 45 31.84 14.80 -16.95
CA TYR A 45 31.15 14.11 -18.04
C TYR A 45 29.71 14.60 -18.23
N MET A 46 29.04 15.04 -17.15
CA MET A 46 27.68 15.58 -17.23
C MET A 46 27.63 16.96 -17.89
N THR A 47 28.63 17.81 -17.66
CA THR A 47 28.71 19.12 -18.34
C THR A 47 28.89 18.95 -19.86
N LYS A 48 29.72 17.97 -20.28
CA LYS A 48 29.91 17.61 -21.69
C LYS A 48 28.63 17.10 -22.33
N ILE A 49 27.93 16.15 -21.73
CA ILE A 49 26.73 15.57 -22.37
C ILE A 49 25.58 16.57 -22.46
N LYS A 50 25.41 17.47 -21.48
CA LYS A 50 24.41 18.54 -21.53
C LYS A 50 24.64 19.55 -22.65
N SER A 51 25.86 19.66 -23.18
CA SER A 51 26.17 20.50 -24.34
C SER A 51 25.78 19.86 -25.69
N SER A 52 25.30 18.61 -25.68
CA SER A 52 24.92 17.89 -26.89
C SER A 52 23.68 18.48 -27.56
N THR A 53 23.68 18.48 -28.90
CA THR A 53 22.56 19.04 -29.69
C THR A 53 21.54 17.99 -30.15
N ASN A 54 21.88 16.70 -30.05
CA ASN A 54 21.02 15.58 -30.45
C ASN A 54 21.45 14.26 -29.78
N SER A 55 20.59 13.24 -29.88
CA SER A 55 20.75 11.92 -29.27
C SER A 55 22.04 11.20 -29.72
N GLN A 56 22.41 11.31 -30.99
CA GLN A 56 23.59 10.63 -31.53
C GLN A 56 24.89 11.28 -31.04
N LYS A 57 24.96 12.62 -30.99
CA LYS A 57 26.11 13.32 -30.41
C LYS A 57 26.22 13.07 -28.91
N ALA A 58 25.09 13.07 -28.19
CA ALA A 58 25.06 12.68 -26.78
C ALA A 58 25.64 11.26 -26.61
N TYR A 59 25.26 10.33 -27.49
CA TYR A 59 25.71 8.94 -27.39
C TYR A 59 27.19 8.81 -27.74
N GLN A 60 27.70 9.60 -28.69
CA GLN A 60 29.13 9.67 -28.98
C GLN A 60 29.93 10.21 -27.79
N ILE A 61 29.41 11.23 -27.09
CA ILE A 61 30.02 11.74 -25.86
C ILE A 61 30.07 10.64 -24.80
N TYR A 62 28.96 9.92 -24.58
CA TYR A 62 28.94 8.76 -23.69
C TYR A 62 30.01 7.73 -24.05
N LEU A 63 30.15 7.35 -25.33
CA LEU A 63 31.16 6.38 -25.76
C LEU A 63 32.59 6.86 -25.50
N ASN A 64 32.86 8.15 -25.69
CA ASN A 64 34.17 8.74 -25.42
C ASN A 64 34.46 8.77 -23.91
N GLU A 65 33.51 9.23 -23.10
CA GLU A 65 33.69 9.31 -21.64
C GLU A 65 33.74 7.91 -21.00
N ARG A 66 33.04 6.91 -21.57
CA ARG A 66 33.08 5.53 -21.08
C ARG A 66 34.49 4.97 -21.00
N GLN A 67 35.42 5.42 -21.86
CA GLN A 67 36.82 4.97 -21.80
C GLN A 67 37.49 5.31 -20.47
N PHE A 68 37.09 6.43 -19.85
CA PHE A 68 37.66 6.94 -18.60
C PHE A 68 36.86 6.48 -17.37
N TYR A 69 35.53 6.40 -17.50
CA TYR A 69 34.63 6.11 -16.38
C TYR A 69 34.01 4.71 -16.43
N SER A 70 34.55 3.81 -17.27
CA SER A 70 33.99 2.47 -17.51
C SER A 70 33.78 1.63 -16.26
N LYS A 71 34.53 1.86 -15.18
CA LYS A 71 34.44 1.10 -13.92
C LYS A 71 33.49 1.70 -12.88
N SER A 72 32.91 2.87 -13.14
CA SER A 72 32.04 3.55 -12.19
C SER A 72 30.57 3.28 -12.53
N PRO A 73 29.79 2.59 -11.67
CA PRO A 73 28.36 2.43 -11.88
C PRO A 73 27.62 3.77 -11.97
N SER A 74 28.00 4.75 -11.14
CA SER A 74 27.40 6.11 -11.12
C SER A 74 27.41 6.74 -12.50
N PHE A 75 28.52 6.63 -13.23
CA PHE A 75 28.65 7.17 -14.58
C PHE A 75 27.55 6.68 -15.53
N TYR A 76 27.25 5.38 -15.51
CA TYR A 76 26.21 4.84 -16.39
C TYR A 76 24.81 5.24 -15.94
N PHE A 77 24.53 5.28 -14.62
CA PHE A 77 23.23 5.73 -14.13
C PHE A 77 22.97 7.20 -14.45
N ASP A 78 23.97 8.07 -14.30
CA ASP A 78 23.88 9.49 -14.65
C ASP A 78 23.62 9.68 -16.14
N MET A 79 24.39 8.98 -16.97
CA MET A 79 24.23 9.01 -18.42
C MET A 79 22.86 8.47 -18.84
N ALA A 80 22.44 7.32 -18.33
CA ALA A 80 21.12 6.74 -18.62
C ALA A 80 20.00 7.70 -18.21
N SER A 81 20.09 8.31 -17.02
CA SER A 81 19.11 9.27 -16.53
C SER A 81 19.04 10.51 -17.41
N TYR A 82 20.17 11.02 -17.91
CA TYR A 82 20.19 12.09 -18.90
C TYR A 82 19.39 11.68 -20.15
N PHE A 83 19.72 10.55 -20.78
CA PHE A 83 19.03 10.10 -21.98
C PHE A 83 17.53 9.92 -21.78
N LEU A 84 17.13 9.30 -20.67
CA LEU A 84 15.72 9.05 -20.35
C LEU A 84 14.97 10.34 -19.98
N SER A 85 15.64 11.35 -19.39
CA SER A 85 15.00 12.65 -19.14
C SER A 85 14.61 13.40 -20.43
N GLN A 86 15.30 13.12 -21.55
CA GLN A 86 15.05 13.76 -22.83
C GLN A 86 13.85 13.16 -23.59
N THR A 87 13.28 12.03 -23.14
CA THR A 87 12.18 11.35 -23.86
C THR A 87 10.81 11.98 -23.61
N GLY A 88 10.70 12.94 -22.70
CA GLY A 88 9.45 13.68 -22.47
C GLY A 88 8.27 12.75 -22.12
N THR A 89 8.46 11.79 -21.23
CA THR A 89 7.40 10.88 -20.78
C THR A 89 6.94 11.25 -19.38
N SER A 90 5.86 12.03 -19.34
CA SER A 90 4.79 11.83 -18.36
C SER A 90 4.45 10.34 -18.28
N SER A 91 4.32 9.84 -17.06
CA SER A 91 4.07 8.49 -16.52
C SER A 91 3.04 7.56 -17.21
N SER A 92 2.68 7.73 -18.48
CA SER A 92 1.54 7.00 -19.08
C SER A 92 1.67 6.52 -20.53
N SER A 93 2.84 6.59 -21.18
CA SER A 93 3.01 6.01 -22.54
C SER A 93 3.88 4.75 -22.50
N GLN A 94 3.26 3.59 -22.78
CA GLN A 94 3.96 2.31 -22.94
C GLN A 94 5.16 2.46 -23.91
N SER A 95 6.34 2.04 -23.45
CA SER A 95 7.58 2.05 -24.22
C SER A 95 7.43 1.36 -25.58
N SER A 96 7.91 2.04 -26.62
CA SER A 96 7.92 1.52 -27.99
C SER A 96 8.95 0.41 -28.23
N LEU A 97 9.78 0.09 -27.24
CA LEU A 97 10.97 -0.78 -27.36
C LEU A 97 10.77 -2.19 -26.76
N ILE A 98 9.54 -2.67 -26.62
CA ILE A 98 9.23 -3.99 -26.07
C ILE A 98 9.85 -5.10 -26.95
N GLY A 99 10.85 -5.82 -26.42
CA GLY A 99 11.45 -6.96 -27.12
C GLY A 99 12.47 -7.75 -26.32
N THR A 100 11.98 -8.72 -25.53
CA THR A 100 12.67 -9.94 -25.06
C THR A 100 14.10 -9.81 -24.52
N PHE A 101 14.22 -9.72 -23.20
CA PHE A 101 15.45 -10.04 -22.47
C PHE A 101 15.76 -11.54 -22.61
N ASN A 102 16.95 -11.90 -23.08
CA ASN A 102 17.43 -13.28 -23.01
C ASN A 102 18.35 -13.38 -21.78
N SER A 103 17.98 -14.21 -20.81
CA SER A 103 18.73 -14.43 -19.56
C SER A 103 20.19 -14.86 -19.72
N GLN A 104 20.63 -15.17 -20.94
CA GLN A 104 22.02 -15.51 -21.28
C GLN A 104 22.87 -14.30 -21.74
N HIS A 105 22.26 -13.13 -21.98
CA HIS A 105 22.97 -11.94 -22.46
C HIS A 105 22.54 -10.67 -21.72
N THR A 106 23.50 -9.94 -21.17
CA THR A 106 23.34 -8.65 -20.46
C THR A 106 22.82 -7.48 -21.32
N ARG A 107 22.47 -7.69 -22.59
CA ARG A 107 22.09 -6.62 -23.53
C ARG A 107 20.65 -6.71 -23.98
N ILE A 108 19.83 -5.78 -23.48
CA ILE A 108 18.41 -5.60 -23.82
C ILE A 108 18.19 -5.23 -25.30
N THR A 109 19.16 -4.60 -25.96
CA THR A 109 18.91 -3.90 -27.24
C THR A 109 19.41 -4.61 -28.50
N SER A 110 19.89 -5.85 -28.41
CA SER A 110 20.60 -6.51 -29.54
C SER A 110 19.75 -6.70 -30.80
N LYS A 111 18.41 -6.69 -30.69
CA LYS A 111 17.48 -6.91 -31.82
C LYS A 111 16.72 -5.67 -32.28
N ILE A 112 16.78 -4.55 -31.56
CA ILE A 112 15.99 -3.36 -31.87
C ILE A 112 16.91 -2.28 -32.46
N LYS A 113 16.53 -1.73 -33.62
CA LYS A 113 17.21 -0.57 -34.21
C LYS A 113 16.51 0.71 -33.75
N PRO A 114 17.26 1.75 -33.32
CA PRO A 114 16.66 3.01 -32.93
C PRO A 114 15.99 3.69 -34.13
N THR A 115 14.81 4.25 -33.92
CA THR A 115 14.13 5.18 -34.84
C THR A 115 14.29 6.60 -34.32
N LYS A 116 14.18 7.61 -35.19
CA LYS A 116 14.34 9.03 -34.79
C LYS A 116 13.44 9.45 -33.60
N SER A 117 12.32 8.77 -33.40
CA SER A 117 11.37 9.07 -32.32
C SER A 117 11.73 8.42 -30.97
N ASN A 118 12.58 7.40 -30.92
CA ASN A 118 12.90 6.66 -29.68
C ASN A 118 14.41 6.55 -29.40
N GLU A 119 15.25 7.31 -30.10
CA GLU A 119 16.70 7.24 -29.96
C GLU A 119 17.19 7.53 -28.53
N TYR A 120 16.64 8.54 -27.87
CA TYR A 120 16.99 8.86 -26.49
C TYR A 120 16.63 7.71 -25.54
N GLU A 121 15.42 7.16 -25.68
CA GLU A 121 14.95 6.01 -24.89
C GLU A 121 15.84 4.78 -25.11
N TYR A 122 16.13 4.48 -26.39
CA TYR A 122 16.97 3.36 -26.79
C TYR A 122 18.38 3.45 -26.19
N TYR A 123 19.04 4.60 -26.32
CA TYR A 123 20.37 4.79 -25.77
C TYR A 123 20.35 4.78 -24.24
N GLY A 124 19.34 5.39 -23.61
CA GLY A 124 19.17 5.37 -22.15
C GLY A 124 19.07 3.96 -21.59
N LEU A 125 18.20 3.13 -22.15
CA LEU A 125 18.04 1.73 -21.73
C LEU A 125 19.28 0.89 -22.00
N ARG A 126 19.94 1.11 -23.13
CA ARG A 126 21.20 0.43 -23.43
C ARG A 126 22.27 0.77 -22.40
N ILE A 127 22.43 2.04 -22.06
CA ILE A 127 23.41 2.51 -21.09
C ILE A 127 23.10 1.94 -19.70
N LEU A 128 21.83 1.98 -19.28
CA LEU A 128 21.39 1.43 -18.00
C LEU A 128 21.77 -0.05 -17.85
N THR A 129 21.62 -0.84 -18.92
CA THR A 129 21.92 -2.28 -18.89
C THR A 129 23.41 -2.60 -18.95
N ASN A 130 24.22 -1.71 -19.54
CA ASN A 130 25.67 -1.89 -19.56
C ASN A 130 26.27 -1.87 -18.14
N VAL A 131 25.59 -1.25 -17.16
CA VAL A 131 25.98 -1.33 -15.73
C VAL A 131 26.13 -2.77 -15.28
N LEU A 132 25.26 -3.66 -15.74
CA LEU A 132 25.25 -5.07 -15.36
C LEU A 132 26.47 -5.83 -15.91
N GLU A 133 27.23 -5.24 -16.85
CA GLU A 133 28.50 -5.80 -17.33
C GLU A 133 29.69 -5.47 -16.39
N LEU A 134 29.54 -4.56 -15.43
CA LEU A 134 30.63 -4.12 -14.55
C LEU A 134 31.03 -5.19 -13.54
N GLU A 135 30.04 -5.80 -12.91
CA GLU A 135 30.20 -6.86 -11.94
C GLU A 135 29.21 -7.97 -12.28
N PHE A 136 29.76 -9.13 -12.64
CA PHE A 136 28.94 -10.29 -12.94
C PHE A 136 28.14 -10.71 -11.71
N GLU A 137 26.83 -10.85 -11.86
CA GLU A 137 25.91 -11.32 -10.82
C GLU A 137 25.87 -10.47 -9.53
N SER A 138 26.20 -9.17 -9.59
CA SER A 138 26.09 -8.24 -8.44
C SER A 138 24.62 -7.90 -8.11
N PRO A 139 24.01 -8.46 -7.04
CA PRO A 139 22.58 -8.30 -6.77
C PRO A 139 22.17 -6.84 -6.56
N GLN A 140 23.07 -6.03 -5.98
CA GLN A 140 22.89 -4.60 -5.79
C GLN A 140 22.68 -3.87 -7.13
N LEU A 141 23.54 -4.12 -8.13
CA LEU A 141 23.43 -3.49 -9.44
C LEU A 141 22.17 -3.94 -10.18
N TYR A 142 21.83 -5.24 -10.11
CA TYR A 142 20.59 -5.75 -10.67
C TYR A 142 19.37 -5.08 -10.02
N ARG A 143 19.35 -4.94 -8.68
CA ARG A 143 18.25 -4.32 -7.95
C ARG A 143 18.09 -2.83 -8.31
N THR A 144 19.20 -2.09 -8.38
CA THR A 144 19.18 -0.68 -8.82
C THR A 144 18.63 -0.53 -10.24
N VAL A 145 19.06 -1.37 -11.18
CA VAL A 145 18.53 -1.38 -12.54
C VAL A 145 17.05 -1.77 -12.55
N GLY A 146 16.65 -2.77 -11.76
CA GLY A 146 15.27 -3.21 -11.61
C GLY A 146 14.35 -2.09 -11.10
N TYR A 147 14.77 -1.37 -10.06
CA TYR A 147 14.04 -0.21 -9.53
C TYR A 147 13.93 0.91 -10.55
N LYS A 148 15.00 1.21 -11.30
CA LYS A 148 14.92 2.22 -12.35
C LYS A 148 13.98 1.80 -13.49
N LEU A 149 13.96 0.53 -13.87
CA LEU A 149 13.01 0.02 -14.87
C LEU A 149 11.56 0.07 -14.37
N LEU A 150 11.33 -0.20 -13.09
CA LEU A 150 10.02 -0.09 -12.45
C LEU A 150 9.53 1.36 -12.44
N GLU A 151 10.39 2.31 -12.06
CA GLU A 151 10.11 3.76 -12.08
C GLU A 151 9.71 4.24 -13.49
N LEU A 152 10.34 3.69 -14.53
CA LEU A 152 10.04 3.99 -15.93
C LEU A 152 8.80 3.26 -16.47
N GLY A 153 8.14 2.42 -15.68
CA GLY A 153 6.99 1.60 -16.11
C GLY A 153 7.36 0.48 -17.10
N LEU A 154 8.62 0.09 -17.18
CA LEU A 154 9.12 -0.95 -18.10
C LEU A 154 8.99 -2.36 -17.50
N PHE A 155 7.76 -2.73 -17.17
CA PHE A 155 7.46 -3.88 -16.33
C PHE A 155 8.04 -5.21 -16.83
N ASN A 156 7.98 -5.49 -18.14
CA ASN A 156 8.53 -6.74 -18.71
C ASN A 156 10.05 -6.89 -18.51
N LEU A 157 10.78 -5.77 -18.60
CA LEU A 157 12.22 -5.75 -18.39
C LEU A 157 12.55 -5.84 -16.91
N ALA A 158 11.83 -5.09 -16.08
CA ALA A 158 11.93 -5.18 -14.63
C ALA A 158 11.69 -6.63 -14.16
N GLU A 159 10.69 -7.32 -14.70
CA GLU A 159 10.34 -8.69 -14.31
C GLU A 159 11.49 -9.66 -14.58
N SER A 160 12.11 -9.51 -15.75
CA SER A 160 13.27 -10.32 -16.12
C SER A 160 14.45 -10.13 -15.15
N ILE A 161 14.66 -8.89 -14.70
CA ILE A 161 15.69 -8.53 -13.71
C ILE A 161 15.35 -9.09 -12.33
N PHE A 162 14.14 -8.86 -11.81
CA PHE A 162 13.74 -9.36 -10.49
C PHE A 162 13.66 -10.89 -10.41
N ARG A 163 13.25 -11.57 -11.48
CA ARG A 163 13.35 -13.04 -11.56
C ARG A 163 14.80 -13.53 -11.55
N HIS A 164 15.74 -12.75 -12.08
CA HIS A 164 17.16 -13.08 -11.97
C HIS A 164 17.69 -12.84 -10.56
N ILE A 165 17.37 -11.70 -9.93
CA ILE A 165 17.70 -11.41 -8.51
C ILE A 165 17.18 -12.53 -7.60
N LEU A 166 15.93 -12.95 -7.77
CA LEU A 166 15.33 -14.03 -6.99
C LEU A 166 16.10 -15.36 -7.10
N ARG A 167 16.69 -15.66 -8.27
CA ARG A 167 17.54 -16.86 -8.44
C ARG A 167 18.89 -16.70 -7.74
N LEU A 168 19.48 -15.51 -7.79
CA LEU A 168 20.75 -15.21 -7.14
C LEU A 168 20.64 -15.15 -5.61
N ARG A 169 19.53 -14.61 -5.10
CA ARG A 169 19.28 -14.30 -3.69
C ARG A 169 17.92 -14.85 -3.23
N SER A 170 17.76 -16.16 -3.36
CA SER A 170 16.55 -16.89 -2.93
C SER A 170 16.43 -17.05 -1.40
N ASN A 171 17.48 -16.68 -0.68
CA ASN A 171 17.54 -16.62 0.78
C ASN A 171 17.13 -15.24 1.35
N GLU A 172 16.93 -14.23 0.50
CA GLU A 172 16.53 -12.88 0.91
C GLU A 172 15.01 -12.69 0.72
N PRO A 173 14.25 -12.27 1.74
CA PRO A 173 12.82 -12.00 1.60
C PRO A 173 12.53 -10.86 0.63
N GLN A 174 13.42 -9.87 0.57
CA GLN A 174 13.29 -8.71 -0.32
C GLN A 174 13.15 -9.12 -1.79
N SER A 175 13.88 -10.14 -2.24
CA SER A 175 13.81 -10.63 -3.63
C SER A 175 12.42 -11.14 -4.01
N PHE A 176 11.71 -11.77 -3.07
CA PHE A 176 10.33 -12.24 -3.28
C PHE A 176 9.35 -11.07 -3.26
N ARG A 177 9.52 -10.16 -2.29
CA ARG A 177 8.68 -8.96 -2.12
C ARG A 177 8.76 -8.05 -3.34
N ASP A 178 9.95 -7.75 -3.83
CA ASP A 178 10.17 -6.90 -5.02
C ASP A 178 9.46 -7.48 -6.26
N LEU A 179 9.59 -8.78 -6.50
CA LEU A 179 8.91 -9.44 -7.62
C LEU A 179 7.38 -9.43 -7.43
N ALA A 180 6.88 -9.66 -6.23
CA ALA A 180 5.44 -9.62 -5.93
C ALA A 180 4.84 -8.23 -6.18
N LEU A 181 5.54 -7.18 -5.73
CA LEU A 181 5.12 -5.78 -5.94
C LEU A 181 5.15 -5.40 -7.42
N LEU A 182 6.20 -5.80 -8.15
CA LEU A 182 6.25 -5.60 -9.59
C LEU A 182 5.11 -6.30 -10.32
N LEU A 183 4.89 -7.60 -10.06
CA LEU A 183 3.84 -8.37 -10.73
C LEU A 183 2.46 -7.80 -10.41
N LYS A 184 2.23 -7.35 -9.18
CA LYS A 184 1.02 -6.62 -8.79
C LYS A 184 0.85 -5.35 -9.62
N GLU A 185 1.91 -4.58 -9.84
CA GLU A 185 1.87 -3.34 -10.63
C GLU A 185 1.67 -3.60 -12.14
N SER A 186 2.30 -4.63 -12.68
CA SER A 186 2.25 -4.96 -14.11
C SER A 186 0.97 -5.69 -14.50
N SER A 187 0.30 -6.34 -13.54
CA SER A 187 -0.87 -7.17 -13.79
C SER A 187 -2.08 -6.33 -14.22
N THR A 188 -2.38 -6.39 -15.52
CA THR A 188 -3.68 -5.98 -16.08
C THR A 188 -4.66 -7.14 -16.17
N ASN A 189 -4.20 -8.39 -15.96
CA ASN A 189 -4.97 -9.63 -16.10
C ASN A 189 -4.68 -10.62 -14.96
N THR A 190 -5.62 -11.56 -14.75
CA THR A 190 -5.67 -12.56 -13.66
C THR A 190 -4.53 -13.58 -13.63
N ASN A 191 -3.64 -13.61 -14.62
CA ASN A 191 -2.67 -14.70 -14.82
C ASN A 191 -1.57 -14.78 -13.75
N HIS A 192 -1.28 -13.68 -13.04
CA HIS A 192 -0.22 -13.65 -12.02
C HIS A 192 -0.75 -13.69 -10.58
N LEU A 193 -2.07 -13.77 -10.36
CA LEU A 193 -2.64 -13.63 -9.01
C LEU A 193 -2.17 -14.71 -8.03
N GLU A 194 -2.07 -15.97 -8.49
CA GLU A 194 -1.57 -17.08 -7.69
C GLU A 194 -0.08 -16.89 -7.36
N GLU A 195 0.72 -16.54 -8.37
CA GLU A 195 2.16 -16.28 -8.20
C GLU A 195 2.42 -15.13 -7.22
N ILE A 196 1.70 -14.00 -7.36
CA ILE A 196 1.80 -12.86 -6.43
C ILE A 196 1.47 -13.32 -5.00
N SER A 197 0.39 -14.10 -4.85
CA SER A 197 -0.02 -14.61 -3.55
C SER A 197 1.04 -15.50 -2.91
N ASP A 198 1.66 -16.39 -3.71
CA ASP A 198 2.68 -17.32 -3.23
C ASP A 198 3.99 -16.62 -2.87
N LEU A 199 4.41 -15.62 -3.65
CA LEU A 199 5.56 -14.78 -3.33
C LEU A 199 5.35 -14.03 -2.02
N PHE A 200 4.19 -13.40 -1.82
CA PHE A 200 3.87 -12.72 -0.56
C PHE A 200 3.84 -13.67 0.62
N LYS A 201 3.17 -14.84 0.49
CA LYS A 201 3.13 -15.87 1.53
C LYS A 201 4.52 -16.38 1.87
N LYS A 202 5.40 -16.54 0.88
CA LYS A 202 6.77 -16.99 1.11
C LYS A 202 7.50 -16.05 2.05
N VAL A 203 7.34 -14.73 1.88
CA VAL A 203 7.89 -13.73 2.80
C VAL A 203 7.22 -13.79 4.17
N ILE A 204 5.89 -13.78 4.24
CA ILE A 204 5.14 -13.69 5.51
C ILE A 204 5.32 -14.94 6.40
N LEU A 205 5.40 -16.13 5.78
CA LEU A 205 5.46 -17.42 6.48
C LEU A 205 6.86 -18.04 6.48
N GLY A 206 7.82 -17.40 5.80
CA GLY A 206 9.19 -17.88 5.71
C GLY A 206 9.96 -17.70 7.02
N GLU A 207 10.93 -18.58 7.26
CA GLU A 207 11.95 -18.36 8.27
C GLU A 207 13.11 -17.62 7.62
N TRP A 208 13.36 -16.39 8.08
CA TRP A 208 14.41 -15.52 7.58
C TRP A 208 15.47 -15.28 8.66
N ASP A 209 16.65 -14.86 8.24
CA ASP A 209 17.67 -14.42 9.18
C ASP A 209 17.17 -13.21 10.00
N ASN A 210 17.69 -13.07 11.22
CA ASN A 210 17.26 -12.03 12.15
C ASN A 210 17.49 -10.60 11.61
N HIS A 211 18.44 -10.39 10.70
CA HIS A 211 18.63 -9.08 10.06
C HIS A 211 17.46 -8.68 9.14
N PHE A 212 16.58 -9.60 8.74
CA PHE A 212 15.37 -9.26 7.96
C PHE A 212 14.10 -9.14 8.80
N ARG A 213 14.20 -9.20 10.13
CA ARG A 213 13.04 -9.30 11.02
C ARG A 213 12.07 -8.14 10.82
N GLU A 214 10.76 -8.44 10.84
CA GLU A 214 9.64 -7.50 10.68
C GLU A 214 9.30 -7.12 9.23
N ILE A 215 10.09 -7.54 8.23
CA ILE A 215 9.67 -7.42 6.83
C ILE A 215 8.33 -8.11 6.56
N GLU A 216 7.99 -9.14 7.35
CA GLU A 216 6.74 -9.87 7.27
C GLU A 216 5.53 -8.97 7.56
N LEU A 217 5.66 -7.96 8.42
CA LEU A 217 4.58 -7.04 8.76
C LEU A 217 4.28 -6.08 7.60
N THR A 218 5.33 -5.44 7.06
CA THR A 218 5.23 -4.57 5.87
C THR A 218 4.63 -5.34 4.70
N THR A 219 5.10 -6.57 4.51
CA THR A 219 4.64 -7.46 3.44
C THR A 219 3.21 -7.94 3.67
N LEU A 220 2.79 -8.19 4.92
CA LEU A 220 1.41 -8.54 5.25
C LEU A 220 0.46 -7.38 4.94
N HIS A 221 0.85 -6.12 5.16
CA HIS A 221 0.03 -4.96 4.79
C HIS A 221 -0.14 -4.86 3.27
N GLU A 222 0.93 -5.14 2.51
CA GLU A 222 0.91 -5.19 1.04
C GLU A 222 0.08 -6.34 0.49
N TYR A 223 0.20 -7.51 1.10
CA TYR A 223 -0.61 -8.67 0.78
C TYR A 223 -2.08 -8.41 1.07
N ASN A 224 -2.40 -7.82 2.22
CA ASN A 224 -3.76 -7.40 2.54
C ASN A 224 -4.31 -6.48 1.46
N HIS A 225 -3.59 -5.42 1.10
CA HIS A 225 -4.00 -4.55 0.00
C HIS A 225 -4.24 -5.35 -1.30
N PHE A 226 -3.32 -6.24 -1.69
CA PHE A 226 -3.47 -7.08 -2.87
C PHE A 226 -4.75 -7.95 -2.83
N MET A 227 -5.05 -8.56 -1.69
CA MET A 227 -6.21 -9.42 -1.51
C MET A 227 -7.53 -8.64 -1.62
N PHE A 228 -7.58 -7.42 -1.06
CA PHE A 228 -8.75 -6.55 -1.18
C PHE A 228 -8.91 -5.98 -2.59
N SER A 229 -7.81 -5.61 -3.26
CA SER A 229 -7.88 -5.07 -4.62
C SER A 229 -8.23 -6.13 -5.68
N SER A 230 -7.81 -7.39 -5.48
CA SER A 230 -8.04 -8.49 -6.43
C SER A 230 -9.32 -9.30 -6.18
N GLN A 231 -10.05 -9.03 -5.09
CA GLN A 231 -11.24 -9.77 -4.64
C GLN A 231 -10.99 -11.28 -4.38
N GLN A 232 -9.74 -11.68 -4.12
CA GLN A 232 -9.32 -13.08 -4.06
C GLN A 232 -9.46 -13.73 -2.67
N GLN A 233 -10.64 -13.73 -2.06
CA GLN A 233 -10.83 -14.30 -0.71
C GLN A 233 -10.53 -15.83 -0.59
N GLN A 234 -10.37 -16.53 -1.71
CA GLN A 234 -10.14 -17.99 -1.75
C GLN A 234 -8.66 -18.41 -1.77
N LEU A 235 -7.71 -17.48 -1.92
CA LEU A 235 -6.28 -17.81 -2.08
C LEU A 235 -5.49 -17.97 -0.77
N THR A 236 -6.12 -17.99 0.41
CA THR A 236 -5.42 -17.81 1.69
C THR A 236 -5.10 -19.12 2.43
N SER A 237 -3.81 -19.42 2.56
CA SER A 237 -3.25 -20.31 3.60
C SER A 237 -2.85 -19.56 4.89
N ILE A 238 -2.89 -18.22 4.85
CA ILE A 238 -2.62 -17.34 6.00
C ILE A 238 -3.86 -17.29 6.90
N ASP A 239 -3.64 -17.19 8.23
CA ASP A 239 -4.71 -17.05 9.21
C ASP A 239 -5.63 -15.86 8.88
N ASN A 240 -6.92 -16.15 8.71
CA ASN A 240 -7.95 -15.16 8.39
C ASN A 240 -8.02 -13.97 9.37
N ARG A 241 -7.50 -14.11 10.59
CA ARG A 241 -7.41 -13.00 11.56
C ARG A 241 -6.46 -11.89 11.10
N LEU A 242 -5.44 -12.24 10.32
CA LEU A 242 -4.42 -11.34 9.79
C LEU A 242 -4.85 -10.66 8.49
N ILE A 243 -5.90 -11.17 7.82
CA ILE A 243 -6.41 -10.63 6.56
C ILE A 243 -7.41 -9.52 6.84
N ARG A 244 -6.95 -8.26 6.75
CA ARG A 244 -7.74 -7.06 7.09
C ARG A 244 -7.51 -5.94 6.09
N HIS A 245 -8.59 -5.23 5.75
CA HIS A 245 -8.47 -4.00 4.96
C HIS A 245 -7.96 -2.91 5.89
N LEU A 246 -6.75 -2.42 5.64
CA LEU A 246 -6.04 -1.48 6.48
C LEU A 246 -5.77 -0.18 5.70
N PRO A 247 -6.83 0.59 5.36
CA PRO A 247 -6.64 1.83 4.62
C PRO A 247 -6.01 2.91 5.53
N VAL A 248 -5.10 3.68 4.95
CA VAL A 248 -4.45 4.82 5.61
C VAL A 248 -4.41 6.00 4.64
N ASP A 249 -4.33 7.22 5.18
CA ASP A 249 -4.32 8.43 4.34
C ASP A 249 -2.94 8.71 3.76
N LEU A 250 -1.86 8.35 4.47
CA LEU A 250 -0.49 8.41 3.97
C LEU A 250 0.31 7.18 4.43
N ARG A 251 0.96 6.52 3.48
CA ARG A 251 1.92 5.43 3.69
C ARG A 251 3.20 5.73 2.91
N ILE A 252 4.34 5.68 3.58
CA ILE A 252 5.65 5.86 2.97
C ILE A 252 6.45 4.61 3.25
N VAL A 253 7.05 4.00 2.22
CA VAL A 253 7.90 2.82 2.36
C VAL A 253 9.21 3.09 1.66
N MET A 254 10.30 3.15 2.41
CA MET A 254 11.65 3.34 1.90
C MET A 254 12.41 2.02 1.88
N VAL A 255 13.00 1.67 0.75
CA VAL A 255 13.89 0.51 0.58
C VAL A 255 15.22 0.97 -0.03
N TRP A 256 16.27 0.14 0.08
CA TRP A 256 17.57 0.43 -0.53
C TRP A 256 18.20 -0.80 -1.18
N ASP A 257 19.20 -0.56 -2.03
CA ASP A 257 19.86 -1.57 -2.87
C ASP A 257 21.03 -2.29 -2.17
N THR A 258 21.59 -1.71 -1.11
CA THR A 258 22.77 -2.21 -0.38
C THR A 258 22.41 -3.03 0.85
N ASP A 259 23.13 -4.12 1.07
CA ASP A 259 23.07 -4.85 2.35
C ASP A 259 23.88 -4.10 3.42
N ASP A 260 23.67 -4.41 4.70
CA ASP A 260 24.42 -3.84 5.84
C ASP A 260 24.54 -2.30 5.81
N THR A 261 23.44 -1.62 5.50
CA THR A 261 23.41 -0.16 5.39
C THR A 261 22.34 0.41 6.31
N ASP A 262 22.75 1.44 7.06
CA ASP A 262 21.87 2.20 7.96
C ASP A 262 21.34 3.46 7.24
N VAL A 263 20.08 3.38 6.82
CA VAL A 263 19.31 4.49 6.24
C VAL A 263 18.03 4.71 7.02
N ASP A 264 17.99 5.80 7.78
CA ASP A 264 16.81 6.18 8.54
C ASP A 264 15.84 7.01 7.70
N LEU A 265 14.56 6.65 7.74
CA LEU A 265 13.43 7.42 7.28
C LEU A 265 13.01 8.41 8.36
N HIS A 266 12.93 9.68 7.97
CA HIS A 266 12.44 10.76 8.81
C HIS A 266 11.26 11.43 8.12
N VAL A 267 10.17 11.64 8.86
CA VAL A 267 8.99 12.36 8.36
C VAL A 267 8.69 13.53 9.29
N ILE A 268 8.84 14.76 8.77
CA ILE A 268 8.35 15.95 9.46
C ILE A 268 6.87 16.12 9.12
N GLU A 269 6.02 16.13 10.12
CA GLU A 269 4.58 16.31 10.01
C GLU A 269 4.19 17.79 9.96
N PRO A 270 2.96 18.14 9.55
CA PRO A 270 2.48 19.53 9.49
C PRO A 270 2.54 20.29 10.82
N THR A 271 2.53 19.58 11.94
CA THR A 271 2.68 20.14 13.29
C THR A 271 4.09 20.65 13.57
N GLY A 272 5.06 20.29 12.73
CA GLY A 272 6.50 20.48 12.96
C GLY A 272 7.12 19.34 13.78
N GLU A 273 6.33 18.36 14.21
CA GLU A 273 6.81 17.16 14.89
C GLU A 273 7.51 16.22 13.91
N GLU A 274 8.57 15.55 14.37
CA GLU A 274 9.36 14.63 13.54
C GLU A 274 9.16 13.19 13.99
N CYS A 275 8.78 12.32 13.06
CA CYS A 275 8.67 10.88 13.23
C CYS A 275 9.90 10.18 12.64
N TYR A 276 10.60 9.39 13.46
CA TYR A 276 11.81 8.64 13.08
C TYR A 276 12.05 7.52 14.10
N TYR A 277 13.09 6.70 13.92
CA TYR A 277 13.33 5.54 14.80
C TYR A 277 13.40 5.86 16.30
N GLY A 278 13.92 7.04 16.67
CA GLY A 278 14.01 7.50 18.06
C GLY A 278 12.70 8.08 18.61
N HIS A 279 11.76 8.40 17.74
CA HIS A 279 10.46 8.98 18.07
C HIS A 279 9.36 8.37 17.18
N LYS A 280 8.98 7.12 17.51
CA LYS A 280 8.20 6.25 16.60
C LYS A 280 6.71 6.53 16.53
N ASN A 281 6.15 7.28 17.47
CA ASN A 281 4.72 7.60 17.53
C ASN A 281 4.56 9.09 17.79
N THR A 282 3.93 9.80 16.87
CA THR A 282 3.71 11.26 16.97
C THR A 282 2.36 11.60 17.59
N MET A 283 2.15 12.87 17.97
CA MET A 283 0.90 13.32 18.58
C MET A 283 -0.31 13.18 17.67
N ILE A 284 -0.14 13.31 16.35
CA ILE A 284 -1.24 13.18 15.38
C ILE A 284 -1.47 11.73 14.92
N GLY A 285 -0.74 10.78 15.50
CA GLY A 285 -0.91 9.35 15.24
C GLY A 285 -0.15 8.83 14.02
N GLY A 286 0.90 9.54 13.59
CA GLY A 286 1.91 9.00 12.70
C GLY A 286 2.75 7.95 13.42
N THR A 287 3.06 6.86 12.74
CA THR A 287 3.84 5.75 13.28
C THR A 287 4.89 5.29 12.29
N ILE A 288 6.11 5.03 12.75
CA ILE A 288 7.16 4.44 11.93
C ILE A 288 7.48 3.01 12.37
N SER A 289 7.92 2.18 11.43
CA SER A 289 8.40 0.82 11.68
C SER A 289 9.59 0.81 12.63
N ARG A 290 10.09 -0.38 12.98
CA ARG A 290 11.41 -0.44 13.61
C ARG A 290 12.49 0.05 12.65
N ASP A 291 13.58 0.43 13.32
CA ASP A 291 14.88 0.74 12.76
C ASP A 291 15.48 -0.53 12.17
N PHE A 292 15.80 -0.50 10.88
CA PHE A 292 16.48 -1.60 10.19
C PHE A 292 17.96 -1.26 10.07
N THR A 293 18.73 -1.62 11.10
CA THR A 293 20.18 -1.33 11.18
C THR A 293 21.06 -2.38 10.49
N GLU A 294 20.51 -3.57 10.21
CA GLU A 294 21.19 -4.71 9.59
C GLU A 294 20.27 -5.22 8.47
N GLY A 295 20.78 -5.48 7.26
CA GLY A 295 19.98 -5.95 6.12
C GLY A 295 19.51 -4.89 5.10
N TYR A 296 18.58 -5.30 4.24
CA TYR A 296 17.83 -4.40 3.36
C TYR A 296 16.57 -3.94 4.09
N GLY A 297 16.31 -2.63 4.15
CA GLY A 297 15.04 -2.11 4.63
C GLY A 297 13.84 -2.79 3.94
N PRO A 298 12.66 -2.73 4.57
CA PRO A 298 11.95 -1.46 4.43
C PRO A 298 11.73 -0.71 5.73
N GLU A 299 11.99 0.59 5.74
CA GLU A 299 11.41 1.49 6.73
C GLU A 299 10.07 2.03 6.26
N GLU A 300 9.08 1.98 7.14
CA GLU A 300 7.70 2.32 6.82
C GLU A 300 7.15 3.38 7.77
N TYR A 301 6.59 4.45 7.23
CA TYR A 301 5.78 5.41 7.97
C TYR A 301 4.31 5.28 7.55
N LEU A 302 3.41 5.32 8.53
CA LEU A 302 1.96 5.23 8.35
C LEU A 302 1.28 6.32 9.17
N ILE A 303 0.27 6.98 8.58
CA ILE A 303 -0.71 7.76 9.32
C ILE A 303 -2.11 7.46 8.81
N ARG A 304 -2.96 6.96 9.70
CA ARG A 304 -4.32 6.53 9.34
C ARG A 304 -5.20 7.71 8.95
N LYS A 305 -5.05 8.85 9.63
CA LYS A 305 -5.79 10.09 9.38
C LYS A 305 -4.82 11.26 9.29
N ALA A 306 -4.50 11.66 8.07
CA ALA A 306 -3.54 12.72 7.82
C ALA A 306 -4.15 14.07 8.22
N VAL A 307 -3.44 14.84 9.04
CA VAL A 307 -3.73 16.25 9.29
C VAL A 307 -3.29 17.06 8.07
N GLN A 308 -4.01 18.14 7.78
CA GLN A 308 -3.69 19.06 6.69
C GLN A 308 -2.32 19.71 6.85
N GLY A 309 -1.75 20.09 5.71
CA GLY A 309 -0.45 20.75 5.62
C GLY A 309 0.61 19.88 4.97
N THR A 310 1.88 20.25 5.18
CA THR A 310 3.00 19.65 4.48
C THR A 310 3.67 18.55 5.30
N TYR A 311 3.80 17.36 4.73
CA TYR A 311 4.66 16.29 5.23
C TYR A 311 5.97 16.33 4.45
N THR A 312 7.11 16.45 5.14
CA THR A 312 8.44 16.43 4.51
C THR A 312 9.12 15.11 4.79
N ILE A 313 9.38 14.35 3.73
CA ILE A 313 10.09 13.07 3.76
C ILE A 313 11.58 13.34 3.63
N ARG A 314 12.37 12.80 4.55
CA ARG A 314 13.83 12.92 4.57
C ARG A 314 14.47 11.56 4.82
N ALA A 315 15.69 11.38 4.33
CA ALA A 315 16.52 10.24 4.66
C ALA A 315 17.82 10.69 5.32
N LYS A 316 18.27 9.92 6.31
CA LYS A 316 19.57 10.09 6.95
C LYS A 316 20.46 8.91 6.61
N TYR A 317 21.63 9.18 6.04
CA TYR A 317 22.58 8.14 5.67
C TYR A 317 23.76 8.09 6.66
N PHE A 318 23.82 7.08 7.53
CA PHE A 318 24.86 7.05 8.59
C PHE A 318 26.23 6.52 8.13
N ALA A 319 26.29 5.94 6.93
CA ALA A 319 27.43 5.39 6.18
C ALA A 319 27.57 3.86 6.21
N ASN A 320 28.07 3.30 5.12
CA ASN A 320 28.37 1.87 4.97
C ASN A 320 29.55 1.43 5.85
N HIS A 321 29.39 0.30 6.53
CA HIS A 321 30.52 -0.47 7.08
C HIS A 321 31.24 -1.33 6.02
N GLN A 322 30.65 -1.50 4.82
CA GLN A 322 31.26 -2.19 3.68
C GLN A 322 31.88 -1.21 2.67
N GLN A 323 33.15 -1.44 2.29
CA GLN A 323 33.74 -0.84 1.08
C GLN A 323 33.07 -1.44 -0.16
N SER A 324 31.83 -1.06 -0.45
CA SER A 324 31.17 -1.44 -1.70
C SER A 324 31.85 -0.75 -2.88
N LEU A 325 32.20 -1.51 -3.92
CA LEU A 325 32.79 -1.01 -5.16
C LEU A 325 31.91 0.04 -5.87
N THR A 326 30.61 0.10 -5.57
CA THR A 326 29.66 1.07 -6.16
C THR A 326 29.71 2.45 -5.50
N GLY A 327 30.27 2.54 -4.28
CA GLY A 327 30.52 3.76 -3.52
C GLY A 327 29.31 4.58 -3.08
N ALA A 328 28.08 4.17 -3.42
CA ALA A 328 26.86 4.92 -3.15
C ALA A 328 25.64 3.99 -3.04
N THR A 329 24.80 4.23 -2.03
CA THR A 329 23.54 3.52 -1.80
C THR A 329 22.42 4.22 -2.57
N THR A 330 21.58 3.45 -3.26
CA THR A 330 20.37 3.93 -3.92
C THR A 330 19.16 3.61 -3.04
N ILE A 331 18.44 4.63 -2.63
CA ILE A 331 17.14 4.47 -1.97
C ILE A 331 16.02 4.58 -3.00
N MET A 332 14.94 3.84 -2.76
CA MET A 332 13.68 3.96 -3.45
C MET A 332 12.57 4.13 -2.43
N VAL A 333 11.79 5.20 -2.59
CA VAL A 333 10.72 5.58 -1.67
C VAL A 333 9.40 5.47 -2.41
N TYR A 334 8.54 4.59 -1.92
CA TYR A 334 7.15 4.50 -2.33
C TYR A 334 6.32 5.43 -1.46
N ILE A 335 5.61 6.35 -2.09
CA ILE A 335 4.75 7.32 -1.43
C ILE A 335 3.33 7.04 -1.87
N TYR A 336 2.47 6.63 -0.93
CA TYR A 336 1.07 6.37 -1.19
C TYR A 336 0.19 7.35 -0.44
N LYS A 337 -0.66 8.08 -1.15
CA LYS A 337 -1.79 8.81 -0.55
C LYS A 337 -3.05 7.97 -0.68
N TYR A 338 -3.87 7.97 0.36
CA TYR A 338 -5.11 7.20 0.45
C TYR A 338 -4.90 5.71 0.16
N TYR A 339 -3.85 5.12 0.75
CA TYR A 339 -3.50 3.72 0.54
C TYR A 339 -4.67 2.79 0.87
N GLY A 340 -4.97 1.87 -0.04
CA GLY A 340 -6.09 0.94 0.07
C GLY A 340 -7.47 1.58 -0.16
N GLN A 341 -7.55 2.85 -0.57
CA GLN A 341 -8.80 3.54 -0.90
C GLN A 341 -8.98 3.65 -2.43
N VAL A 342 -10.18 4.03 -2.88
CA VAL A 342 -10.51 4.13 -4.31
C VAL A 342 -9.72 5.24 -5.01
N ASN A 343 -9.40 6.30 -4.28
CA ASN A 343 -8.61 7.46 -4.73
C ASN A 343 -7.12 7.32 -4.39
N GLN A 344 -6.59 6.10 -4.28
CA GLN A 344 -5.18 5.90 -3.99
C GLN A 344 -4.30 6.56 -5.06
N GLU A 345 -3.35 7.37 -4.61
CA GLU A 345 -2.29 7.94 -5.43
C GLU A 345 -0.96 7.30 -5.03
N LYS A 346 -0.08 7.09 -6.00
CA LYS A 346 1.23 6.48 -5.78
C LYS A 346 2.29 7.25 -6.54
N GLU A 347 3.38 7.57 -5.84
CA GLU A 347 4.59 8.15 -6.42
C GLU A 347 5.79 7.31 -5.99
N ILE A 348 6.77 7.18 -6.87
CA ILE A 348 8.01 6.44 -6.62
C ILE A 348 9.16 7.41 -6.85
N VAL A 349 10.00 7.59 -5.83
CA VAL A 349 11.19 8.45 -5.90
C VAL A 349 12.43 7.60 -5.69
N THR A 350 13.37 7.65 -6.63
CA THR A 350 14.66 6.96 -6.55
C THR A 350 15.77 8.00 -6.37
N LEU A 351 16.60 7.85 -5.33
CA LEU A 351 17.69 8.78 -5.03
C LEU A 351 18.98 8.03 -4.75
N ARG A 352 20.10 8.53 -5.29
CA ARG A 352 21.45 8.00 -5.02
C ARG A 352 22.12 8.82 -3.92
N LEU A 353 22.45 8.18 -2.82
CA LEU A 353 23.13 8.76 -1.65
C LEU A 353 24.65 8.64 -1.86
N SER A 354 25.35 9.77 -1.90
CA SER A 354 26.78 9.83 -2.28
C SER A 354 27.71 10.50 -1.26
N SER A 355 27.22 10.89 -0.09
CA SER A 355 28.02 11.56 0.97
C SER A 355 27.65 11.06 2.38
N ASN A 356 28.66 10.98 3.25
CA ASN A 356 28.51 10.50 4.63
C ASN A 356 27.73 11.49 5.52
N LYS A 357 26.66 11.02 6.17
CA LYS A 357 25.97 11.64 7.32
C LYS A 357 25.11 12.88 7.05
N GLU A 358 24.76 13.17 5.82
CA GLU A 358 23.85 14.28 5.51
C GLU A 358 22.37 13.84 5.56
N MET A 359 21.54 14.73 6.09
CA MET A 359 20.08 14.65 5.98
C MET A 359 19.69 15.17 4.61
N ILE A 360 18.92 14.39 3.84
CA ILE A 360 18.47 14.79 2.51
C ILE A 360 16.94 14.84 2.49
N ASP A 361 16.39 15.99 2.06
CA ASP A 361 14.97 16.14 1.77
C ASP A 361 14.65 15.40 0.46
N ILE A 362 13.78 14.39 0.54
CA ILE A 362 13.42 13.55 -0.60
C ILE A 362 12.19 14.10 -1.30
N TYR A 363 11.14 14.38 -0.52
CA TYR A 363 9.84 14.73 -1.08
C TYR A 363 8.99 15.54 -0.09
N LYS A 364 8.13 16.42 -0.62
CA LYS A 364 7.16 17.19 0.18
C LYS A 364 5.76 16.91 -0.33
N ILE A 365 4.89 16.47 0.57
CA ILE A 365 3.50 16.13 0.27
C ILE A 365 2.62 17.20 0.90
N GLU A 366 1.73 17.79 0.11
CA GLU A 366 0.70 18.69 0.60
C GLU A 366 -0.65 17.97 0.72
N PHE A 367 -1.23 18.01 1.92
CA PHE A 367 -2.63 17.66 2.17
C PHE A 367 -3.45 18.95 2.30
N ASN A 368 -4.09 19.35 1.20
CA ASN A 368 -4.97 20.53 1.13
C ASN A 368 -6.44 20.10 1.02
N ASP A 369 -7.34 20.86 1.66
CA ASP A 369 -8.78 20.52 1.85
C ASP A 369 -9.62 20.49 0.55
N ASP A 370 -9.12 21.03 -0.56
CA ASP A 370 -9.93 21.30 -1.76
C ASP A 370 -10.46 20.05 -2.49
N ASN A 371 -9.88 18.86 -2.22
CA ASN A 371 -10.34 17.59 -2.79
C ASN A 371 -11.22 16.77 -1.84
N ASP A 372 -11.21 17.09 -0.54
CA ASP A 372 -11.93 16.32 0.47
C ASP A 372 -13.42 16.68 0.48
N ASP A 373 -13.78 17.92 0.08
CA ASP A 373 -15.18 18.35 0.00
C ASP A 373 -15.94 17.76 -1.21
N LYS A 374 -15.28 17.48 -2.33
CA LYS A 374 -15.92 16.82 -3.49
C LYS A 374 -16.16 15.33 -3.25
N ILE A 375 -15.26 14.64 -2.54
CA ILE A 375 -15.39 13.22 -2.17
C ILE A 375 -16.32 13.05 -0.96
N LYS A 376 -16.30 13.98 0.01
CA LYS A 376 -17.31 14.02 1.10
C LYS A 376 -18.71 14.28 0.54
N GLN A 377 -18.90 15.16 -0.44
CA GLN A 377 -20.23 15.38 -1.03
C GLN A 377 -20.74 14.19 -1.86
N GLN A 378 -19.86 13.40 -2.49
CA GLN A 378 -20.28 12.15 -3.16
C GLN A 378 -20.55 10.98 -2.20
N SER A 379 -19.84 10.89 -1.06
CA SER A 379 -20.08 9.86 -0.03
C SER A 379 -21.24 10.20 0.93
N LEU A 380 -21.52 11.48 1.17
CA LEU A 380 -22.69 11.95 1.93
C LEU A 380 -24.02 11.59 1.25
N ASN A 381 -24.03 11.44 -0.07
CA ASN A 381 -25.24 11.11 -0.83
C ASN A 381 -25.60 9.62 -0.84
N ASN A 382 -24.71 8.70 -0.43
CA ASN A 382 -24.95 7.26 -0.51
C ASN A 382 -24.74 6.49 0.80
N ASN A 383 -24.57 7.19 1.93
CA ASN A 383 -24.42 6.54 3.21
C ASN A 383 -25.79 6.11 3.75
N ILE A 384 -26.20 4.89 3.38
CA ILE A 384 -27.51 4.31 3.69
C ILE A 384 -27.27 3.14 4.64
N HIS A 385 -27.74 3.27 5.87
CA HIS A 385 -27.80 2.16 6.82
C HIS A 385 -29.01 1.29 6.48
N SER A 386 -28.88 0.48 5.42
CA SER A 386 -29.93 -0.32 4.77
C SER A 386 -30.71 -1.26 5.71
N LYS A 387 -30.14 -1.54 6.88
CA LYS A 387 -30.49 -2.59 7.83
C LYS A 387 -30.86 -2.05 9.22
N VAL A 388 -31.13 -0.76 9.33
CA VAL A 388 -31.34 -0.04 10.58
C VAL A 388 -32.55 0.88 10.46
N THR A 389 -33.39 0.86 11.47
CA THR A 389 -34.59 1.69 11.57
C THR A 389 -34.37 2.74 12.66
N CYS A 390 -34.80 3.98 12.40
CA CYS A 390 -34.77 5.05 13.41
C CYS A 390 -35.91 4.89 14.43
N ASP A 391 -35.62 4.80 15.73
CA ASP A 391 -36.60 4.63 16.82
C ASP A 391 -37.45 5.88 17.11
N GLY A 392 -37.08 7.03 16.53
CA GLY A 392 -37.85 8.28 16.67
C GLY A 392 -38.91 8.48 15.58
N CYS A 393 -38.57 8.12 14.33
CA CYS A 393 -39.43 8.39 13.16
C CYS A 393 -39.76 7.15 12.31
N ASP A 394 -39.32 5.96 12.73
CA ASP A 394 -39.48 4.68 12.02
C ASP A 394 -38.90 4.66 10.59
N MET A 395 -38.06 5.64 10.25
CA MET A 395 -37.39 5.68 8.95
C MET A 395 -36.45 4.49 8.84
N SER A 396 -36.69 3.67 7.81
CA SER A 396 -35.85 2.55 7.42
C SER A 396 -35.76 2.51 5.88
N PRO A 397 -34.55 2.51 5.29
CA PRO A 397 -33.26 2.60 5.97
C PRO A 397 -32.92 4.02 6.43
N ILE A 398 -32.10 4.16 7.49
CA ILE A 398 -31.56 5.48 7.89
C ILE A 398 -30.65 5.99 6.77
N LYS A 399 -30.98 7.18 6.24
CA LYS A 399 -30.18 7.90 5.24
C LYS A 399 -29.33 8.97 5.92
N GLY A 400 -28.04 8.98 5.67
CA GLY A 400 -27.08 9.86 6.35
C GLY A 400 -26.59 9.25 7.67
N ASP A 401 -26.09 10.10 8.58
CA ASP A 401 -25.48 9.65 9.84
C ASP A 401 -26.47 8.91 10.75
N ARG A 402 -26.06 7.73 11.24
CA ARG A 402 -26.75 6.95 12.28
C ARG A 402 -26.23 7.33 13.66
N TYR A 403 -27.12 7.59 14.61
CA TYR A 403 -26.77 7.92 15.99
C TYR A 403 -27.24 6.81 16.92
N LYS A 404 -26.32 5.96 17.38
CA LYS A 404 -26.64 4.85 18.29
C LYS A 404 -26.45 5.27 19.74
N CYS A 405 -27.44 4.99 20.58
CA CYS A 405 -27.34 5.23 22.01
C CYS A 405 -26.30 4.30 22.66
N LEU A 406 -25.38 4.86 23.45
CA LEU A 406 -24.35 4.07 24.13
C LEU A 406 -24.84 3.36 25.40
N PHE A 407 -25.91 3.90 25.99
CA PHE A 407 -26.52 3.35 27.21
C PHE A 407 -27.69 2.41 26.90
N CYS A 408 -28.58 2.82 26.00
CA CYS A 408 -29.70 1.98 25.57
C CYS A 408 -29.25 0.89 24.60
N PHE A 409 -29.94 -0.23 24.67
CA PHE A 409 -29.48 -1.47 24.06
C PHE A 409 -29.80 -1.61 22.58
N ASP A 410 -30.83 -0.91 22.11
CA ASP A 410 -31.28 -0.93 20.72
C ASP A 410 -32.01 0.37 20.38
N VAL A 411 -31.34 1.50 20.60
CA VAL A 411 -31.88 2.80 20.22
C VAL A 411 -30.95 3.45 19.20
N ASP A 412 -31.50 3.69 18.01
CA ASP A 412 -30.87 4.28 16.87
C ASP A 412 -31.69 5.48 16.37
N PHE A 413 -31.03 6.61 16.17
CA PHE A 413 -31.65 7.81 15.63
C PHE A 413 -31.03 8.21 14.31
N CYS A 414 -31.86 8.71 13.40
CA CYS A 414 -31.36 9.49 12.27
C CYS A 414 -30.95 10.90 12.74
N GLN A 415 -30.26 11.64 11.87
CA GLN A 415 -29.76 12.97 12.16
C GLN A 415 -30.83 13.96 12.65
N SER A 416 -32.08 13.85 12.18
CA SER A 416 -33.18 14.72 12.61
C SER A 416 -33.81 14.32 13.95
N CYS A 417 -33.64 13.07 14.39
CA CYS A 417 -34.22 12.56 15.64
C CYS A 417 -33.24 12.58 16.82
N LYS A 418 -31.94 12.79 16.58
CA LYS A 418 -30.92 12.78 17.65
C LYS A 418 -31.19 13.82 18.75
N SER A 419 -31.66 15.02 18.38
CA SER A 419 -31.85 16.14 19.30
C SER A 419 -33.16 16.06 20.08
N THR A 420 -34.15 15.35 19.55
CA THR A 420 -35.44 15.19 20.22
C THR A 420 -35.41 14.05 21.23
N SER A 421 -34.56 13.02 21.04
CA SER A 421 -34.39 11.88 21.97
C SER A 421 -35.70 11.16 22.38
N ARG A 422 -36.77 11.37 21.61
CA ARG A 422 -38.07 10.74 21.80
C ARG A 422 -38.09 9.42 21.05
N THR A 423 -38.18 8.33 21.78
CA THR A 423 -38.38 6.98 21.27
C THR A 423 -39.88 6.68 21.20
N ARG A 424 -40.31 5.93 20.17
CA ARG A 424 -41.71 5.45 20.09
C ARG A 424 -41.95 4.18 20.90
N ASN A 425 -40.93 3.32 21.03
CA ASN A 425 -41.07 1.95 21.52
C ASN A 425 -40.23 1.61 22.77
N GLU A 426 -39.39 2.54 23.26
CA GLU A 426 -38.52 2.31 24.43
C GLU A 426 -38.76 3.37 25.53
N PRO A 427 -39.55 3.08 26.58
CA PRO A 427 -39.92 4.06 27.61
C PRO A 427 -38.76 4.47 28.54
N ASN A 428 -37.63 3.76 28.48
CA ASN A 428 -36.46 3.98 29.36
C ASN A 428 -35.33 4.79 28.71
N HIS A 429 -35.53 5.30 27.49
CA HIS A 429 -34.53 6.19 26.86
C HIS A 429 -34.61 7.60 27.44
N SER A 430 -33.48 8.13 27.93
CA SER A 430 -33.35 9.50 28.43
C SER A 430 -32.54 10.36 27.47
N TYR A 431 -32.88 11.64 27.34
CA TYR A 431 -32.15 12.61 26.51
C TYR A 431 -30.70 12.83 26.94
N ASN A 432 -30.34 12.43 28.17
CA ASN A 432 -28.98 12.52 28.70
C ASN A 432 -28.07 11.37 28.26
N HIS A 433 -28.59 10.36 27.55
CA HIS A 433 -27.74 9.28 27.07
C HIS A 433 -26.85 9.76 25.91
N PRO A 434 -25.51 9.64 26.00
CA PRO A 434 -24.64 9.96 24.89
C PRO A 434 -24.91 9.06 23.69
N LEU A 435 -24.99 9.71 22.52
CA LEU A 435 -25.17 9.07 21.24
C LEU A 435 -23.82 8.99 20.51
N LEU A 436 -23.51 7.82 19.99
CA LEU A 436 -22.39 7.62 19.09
C LEU A 436 -22.83 7.91 17.66
N CYS A 437 -22.21 8.90 17.03
CA CYS A 437 -22.39 9.14 15.61
C CYS A 437 -21.59 8.12 14.80
N ILE A 438 -22.28 7.37 13.97
CA ILE A 438 -21.75 6.36 13.07
C ILE A 438 -21.96 6.95 11.68
N LYS A 439 -20.85 7.41 11.11
CA LYS A 439 -20.83 7.94 9.76
C LYS A 439 -20.92 6.74 8.83
N ASP A 440 -19.85 6.00 8.55
CA ASP A 440 -19.90 4.90 7.59
C ASP A 440 -20.81 3.73 8.03
N SER A 441 -21.75 3.35 7.16
CA SER A 441 -22.61 2.16 7.32
C SER A 441 -21.87 0.83 7.54
N ASN A 442 -20.61 0.74 7.12
CA ASN A 442 -19.75 -0.43 7.29
C ASN A 442 -18.84 -0.36 8.53
N GLU A 443 -18.79 0.77 9.23
CA GLU A 443 -17.92 0.95 10.38
C GLU A 443 -18.62 0.52 11.68
N TYR A 444 -18.16 -0.60 12.27
CA TYR A 444 -18.50 -0.95 13.65
C TYR A 444 -17.42 -0.42 14.59
N PRO A 445 -17.72 0.57 15.45
CA PRO A 445 -16.77 1.20 16.37
C PRO A 445 -16.45 0.25 17.53
N THR A 446 -15.71 -0.80 17.18
CA THR A 446 -15.44 -2.00 17.96
C THR A 446 -14.78 -1.66 19.30
N ALA A 447 -13.90 -0.66 19.31
CA ALA A 447 -13.17 -0.22 20.50
C ALA A 447 -14.10 0.36 21.58
N VAL A 448 -15.10 1.17 21.21
CA VAL A 448 -16.01 1.82 22.16
C VAL A 448 -16.92 0.81 22.86
N TYR A 449 -17.45 -0.16 22.10
CA TYR A 449 -18.36 -1.18 22.63
C TYR A 449 -17.63 -2.28 23.42
N LEU A 450 -16.50 -2.80 22.91
CA LEU A 450 -15.73 -3.83 23.61
C LEU A 450 -15.12 -3.31 24.91
N HIS A 451 -14.67 -2.06 24.98
CA HIS A 451 -14.05 -1.54 26.21
C HIS A 451 -15.06 -1.44 27.36
N ASN A 452 -16.25 -0.89 27.08
CA ASN A 452 -17.32 -0.73 28.06
C ASN A 452 -17.95 -2.06 28.51
N ARG A 453 -17.95 -3.08 27.65
CA ARG A 453 -18.66 -4.36 27.89
C ARG A 453 -17.71 -5.57 27.98
N SER A 454 -16.40 -5.33 28.10
CA SER A 454 -15.32 -6.33 28.17
C SER A 454 -15.46 -7.35 29.31
N LYS A 455 -16.19 -6.98 30.37
CA LYS A 455 -16.47 -7.83 31.54
C LYS A 455 -17.52 -8.90 31.28
N ILE A 456 -18.37 -8.74 30.26
CA ILE A 456 -19.39 -9.73 29.88
C ILE A 456 -18.74 -10.74 28.95
N ARG A 457 -18.67 -12.00 29.36
CA ARG A 457 -18.08 -13.08 28.57
C ARG A 457 -19.00 -14.29 28.56
N HIS A 458 -19.24 -14.82 27.37
CA HIS A 458 -20.03 -16.03 27.17
C HIS A 458 -19.09 -17.16 26.78
N ASN A 459 -18.59 -17.86 27.80
CA ASN A 459 -17.62 -18.94 27.61
C ASN A 459 -18.22 -20.10 26.81
N ASN A 460 -17.40 -20.72 25.94
CA ASN A 460 -17.79 -21.84 25.06
C ASN A 460 -18.93 -21.52 24.08
N ILE A 461 -19.17 -20.25 23.80
CA ILE A 461 -20.17 -19.81 22.84
C ILE A 461 -19.47 -19.06 21.72
N LEU A 462 -19.61 -19.60 20.52
CA LEU A 462 -19.04 -19.07 19.29
C LEU A 462 -20.07 -18.19 18.55
N CYS A 463 -19.63 -17.03 18.07
CA CYS A 463 -20.37 -16.27 17.07
C CYS A 463 -20.36 -17.03 15.74
N ASN A 464 -21.51 -17.40 15.22
CA ASN A 464 -21.66 -18.16 13.98
C ASN A 464 -21.28 -17.37 12.72
N SER A 465 -21.23 -16.02 12.77
CA SER A 465 -20.86 -15.20 11.61
C SER A 465 -19.37 -14.86 11.56
N CYS A 466 -18.74 -14.52 12.68
CA CYS A 466 -17.31 -14.16 12.72
C CYS A 466 -16.42 -15.16 13.44
N PHE A 467 -16.96 -16.27 13.91
CA PHE A 467 -16.26 -17.35 14.61
C PHE A 467 -15.54 -16.92 15.91
N MET A 468 -15.90 -15.75 16.47
CA MET A 468 -15.38 -15.29 17.76
C MET A 468 -15.85 -16.22 18.90
N ASN A 469 -14.91 -16.77 19.67
CA ASN A 469 -15.16 -17.58 20.87
C ASN A 469 -14.07 -17.29 21.93
N PRO A 470 -14.42 -16.94 23.18
CA PRO A 470 -15.77 -16.68 23.66
C PRO A 470 -16.34 -15.38 23.07
N ILE A 471 -17.66 -15.28 22.94
CA ILE A 471 -18.30 -13.99 22.66
C ILE A 471 -18.03 -13.07 23.86
N VAL A 472 -17.36 -11.94 23.60
CA VAL A 472 -17.11 -10.86 24.56
C VAL A 472 -18.07 -9.71 24.25
N GLY A 473 -18.76 -9.22 25.28
CA GLY A 473 -19.89 -8.31 25.13
C GLY A 473 -21.22 -9.06 24.98
N ILE A 474 -22.21 -8.43 24.36
CA ILE A 474 -23.58 -8.96 24.30
C ILE A 474 -23.68 -10.11 23.30
N ARG A 475 -24.32 -11.21 23.71
CA ARG A 475 -24.69 -12.33 22.85
C ARG A 475 -26.12 -12.16 22.35
N TYR A 476 -26.32 -12.37 21.06
CA TYR A 476 -27.65 -12.44 20.44
C TYR A 476 -27.93 -13.86 19.98
N LYS A 477 -28.91 -14.52 20.59
CA LYS A 477 -29.35 -15.87 20.23
C LYS A 477 -30.57 -15.76 19.32
N CYS A 478 -30.42 -16.15 18.07
CA CYS A 478 -31.49 -16.17 17.08
C CYS A 478 -32.45 -17.33 17.31
N SER A 479 -33.72 -17.17 16.91
CA SER A 479 -34.74 -18.24 16.94
C SER A 479 -34.35 -19.48 16.13
N CYS A 480 -33.51 -19.32 15.10
CA CYS A 480 -32.97 -20.42 14.31
C CYS A 480 -31.76 -21.14 14.96
N GLY A 481 -31.42 -20.79 16.21
CA GLY A 481 -30.37 -21.45 17.00
C GLY A 481 -28.96 -20.84 16.86
N ILE A 482 -28.79 -19.85 15.98
CA ILE A 482 -27.53 -19.16 15.71
C ILE A 482 -27.20 -18.15 16.82
N ASN A 483 -25.92 -18.05 17.18
CA ASN A 483 -25.39 -17.03 18.09
C ASN A 483 -24.60 -15.97 17.32
N LEU A 484 -24.85 -14.71 17.63
CA LEU A 484 -24.15 -13.57 17.05
C LEU A 484 -23.51 -12.77 18.16
N CYS A 485 -22.27 -12.32 17.94
CA CYS A 485 -21.70 -11.27 18.76
C CYS A 485 -22.29 -9.92 18.38
N GLU A 486 -22.20 -8.95 19.28
CA GLU A 486 -22.71 -7.59 19.12
C GLU A 486 -22.28 -6.93 17.80
N LYS A 487 -21.02 -7.13 17.38
CA LYS A 487 -20.53 -6.65 16.07
C LYS A 487 -21.29 -7.24 14.88
N CYS A 488 -21.47 -8.57 14.88
CA CYS A 488 -22.10 -9.25 13.75
C CYS A 488 -23.60 -8.99 13.69
N GLU A 489 -24.22 -8.83 14.86
CA GLU A 489 -25.60 -8.41 14.96
C GLU A 489 -25.77 -6.97 14.43
N PHE A 490 -24.91 -6.04 14.87
CA PHE A 490 -24.96 -4.65 14.45
C PHE A 490 -24.81 -4.46 12.94
N ILE A 491 -23.89 -5.20 12.30
CA ILE A 491 -23.66 -5.16 10.85
C ILE A 491 -24.80 -5.89 10.09
N GLY A 492 -25.62 -6.69 10.79
CA GLY A 492 -26.69 -7.47 10.19
C GLY A 492 -26.17 -8.63 9.34
N LEU A 493 -25.16 -9.35 9.82
CA LEU A 493 -24.57 -10.54 9.18
C LEU A 493 -25.41 -11.82 9.36
N HIS A 494 -26.73 -11.65 9.51
CA HIS A 494 -27.74 -12.70 9.54
C HIS A 494 -29.11 -12.09 9.22
N ASP A 495 -30.06 -12.92 8.77
CA ASP A 495 -31.42 -12.52 8.43
C ASP A 495 -32.08 -11.74 9.58
N GLN A 496 -32.44 -10.49 9.31
CA GLN A 496 -33.02 -9.56 10.28
C GLN A 496 -34.51 -9.80 10.52
N SER A 497 -35.17 -10.59 9.66
CA SER A 497 -36.56 -11.00 9.88
C SER A 497 -36.71 -11.97 11.06
N HIS A 498 -35.65 -12.68 11.42
CA HIS A 498 -35.66 -13.59 12.54
C HIS A 498 -35.63 -12.86 13.88
N ARG A 499 -36.51 -13.29 14.81
CA ARG A 499 -36.49 -12.82 16.19
C ARG A 499 -35.25 -13.30 16.92
N ARG A 500 -34.60 -12.41 17.66
CA ARG A 500 -33.38 -12.69 18.43
C ARG A 500 -33.59 -12.34 19.89
N THR A 501 -33.10 -13.21 20.76
CA THR A 501 -33.04 -12.98 22.21
C THR A 501 -31.68 -12.40 22.55
N LYS A 502 -31.69 -11.25 23.21
CA LYS A 502 -30.50 -10.59 23.74
C LYS A 502 -30.12 -11.21 25.09
N ILE A 503 -28.86 -11.58 25.26
CA ILE A 503 -28.32 -12.19 26.48
C ILE A 503 -27.14 -11.33 26.95
N THR A 504 -27.27 -10.76 28.15
CA THR A 504 -26.34 -9.77 28.73
C THR A 504 -25.61 -10.27 29.96
N GLU A 505 -26.01 -11.41 30.51
CA GLU A 505 -25.38 -12.01 31.68
C GLU A 505 -24.23 -12.91 31.25
N ALA A 506 -23.11 -12.84 31.94
CA ALA A 506 -22.00 -13.75 31.70
C ALA A 506 -22.43 -15.20 32.02
N ASN A 507 -21.86 -16.16 31.28
CA ASN A 507 -22.11 -17.58 31.48
C ASN A 507 -20.96 -18.25 32.23
#